data_AF-A0A914LNC0-F1
#
_entry.id   AF-A0A914LNC0-F1
#
_cell.length_a   1.000
_cell.length_b   1.000
_cell.length_c   1.000
_cell.angle_alpha   90.00
_cell.angle_beta   90.00
_cell.angle_gamma   90.00
#
_symmetry.space_group_name_H-M   'P 1'
#
loop_
_entity.id
_entity.type
_entity.pdbx_description
1 polymer ?
#
loop_
_entity_poly.entity_id
_entity_poly.type
_entity_poly.pdbx_seq_one_letter_code
_entity_poly.pdbx_strand_id
1 'polypeptide(L)'
;MWIVNNFFTLMEQPSPFVIEACCHTSNVKNGYKAQQPRIKYNEEILAVKKDECPICLEDMDMGNLIARLPCLCIFHKSCIDEWFLRKNTCPCHPDD
;
A
#
# COMPACT_ATOMS: atom_id res chain seq x y z
N MET A 1 17.73 29.71 -36.97
CA MET A 1 16.52 30.35 -36.39
C MET A 1 15.50 29.26 -36.20
N TRP A 2 15.56 28.56 -35.07
CA TRP A 2 14.82 28.88 -33.83
C TRP A 2 13.30 28.69 -34.02
N ILE A 3 12.79 27.62 -33.38
CA ILE A 3 11.48 27.51 -32.71
C ILE A 3 10.26 27.41 -33.67
N VAL A 4 9.47 26.34 -33.75
CA VAL A 4 8.99 25.41 -32.71
C VAL A 4 8.98 23.98 -33.25
N ASN A 5 9.72 23.12 -32.58
CA ASN A 5 9.35 21.73 -32.43
C ASN A 5 8.41 21.67 -31.22
N ASN A 6 7.43 20.76 -31.26
CA ASN A 6 7.01 19.99 -30.09
C ASN A 6 6.20 20.73 -28.99
N PHE A 7 4.90 20.44 -28.89
CA PHE A 7 4.30 20.14 -27.58
C PHE A 7 2.98 19.38 -27.76
N PHE A 8 3.10 18.15 -28.28
CA PHE A 8 2.03 17.17 -28.21
C PHE A 8 1.79 16.87 -26.73
N THR A 9 0.55 17.09 -26.30
CA THR A 9 -0.01 16.88 -24.97
C THR A 9 0.52 15.64 -24.27
N LEU A 10 1.37 15.83 -23.26
CA LEU A 10 1.65 14.86 -22.18
C LEU A 10 2.00 15.65 -20.90
N MET A 11 1.00 16.31 -20.33
CA MET A 11 0.99 16.58 -18.88
C MET A 11 0.29 15.41 -18.21
N GLU A 12 1.03 14.31 -18.03
CA GLU A 12 0.64 13.23 -17.14
C GLU A 12 1.81 12.91 -16.21
N GLN A 13 1.77 13.56 -15.05
CA GLN A 13 2.46 13.22 -13.81
C GLN A 13 1.42 13.57 -12.73
N PRO A 14 1.25 12.78 -11.65
CA PRO A 14 2.35 12.18 -10.93
C PRO A 14 2.08 10.76 -10.39
N SER A 15 3.11 9.93 -10.27
CA SER A 15 3.46 9.27 -8.99
C SER A 15 4.67 8.35 -9.21
N PRO A 16 5.49 8.11 -8.17
CA PRO A 16 6.81 7.45 -8.29
C PRO A 16 6.75 5.91 -8.47
N PHE A 17 5.72 5.39 -9.12
CA PHE A 17 5.41 3.96 -9.25
C PHE A 17 6.16 3.24 -10.36
N VAL A 18 7.50 3.30 -10.37
CA VAL A 18 8.30 2.29 -11.09
C VAL A 18 9.27 1.62 -10.13
N ILE A 19 8.73 0.86 -9.18
CA ILE A 19 9.47 -0.29 -8.65
C ILE A 19 9.02 -1.48 -9.48
N GLU A 20 9.68 -1.66 -10.61
CA GLU A 20 9.62 -2.92 -11.35
C GLU A 20 10.21 -4.00 -10.45
N ALA A 21 9.36 -4.85 -9.88
CA ALA A 21 9.77 -6.07 -9.20
C ALA A 21 9.35 -7.27 -10.04
N CYS A 22 10.01 -7.44 -11.18
CA CYS A 22 10.16 -8.78 -11.75
C CYS A 22 10.75 -9.69 -10.65
N CYS A 23 10.17 -10.87 -10.49
CA CYS A 23 10.48 -11.89 -9.50
C CYS A 23 11.91 -12.47 -9.64
N HIS A 24 12.95 -11.68 -9.39
CA HIS A 24 14.33 -12.18 -9.31
C HIS A 24 15.06 -11.60 -8.10
N THR A 25 15.41 -12.52 -7.22
CA THR A 25 16.04 -12.37 -5.92
C THR A 25 17.38 -11.63 -6.01
N SER A 26 17.66 -10.70 -5.09
CA SER A 26 18.95 -10.62 -4.36
C SER A 26 18.94 -9.55 -3.27
N ASN A 27 18.84 -10.01 -2.02
CA ASN A 27 19.52 -9.49 -0.81
C ASN A 27 19.67 -7.96 -0.67
N VAL A 28 18.67 -7.33 -0.04
CA VAL A 28 18.83 -6.01 0.58
C VAL A 28 18.52 -6.16 2.08
N LYS A 29 19.53 -6.51 2.88
CA LYS A 29 19.52 -6.23 4.32
C LYS A 29 19.99 -4.79 4.55
N ASN A 30 19.29 -3.80 4.00
CA ASN A 30 19.49 -2.41 4.43
C ASN A 30 18.61 -2.14 5.64
N GLY A 31 19.27 -1.92 6.78
CA GLY A 31 18.65 -1.58 8.05
C GLY A 31 18.05 -0.18 8.05
N TYR A 32 16.89 -0.03 7.41
CA TYR A 32 15.96 1.04 7.76
C TYR A 32 15.26 0.60 9.06
N LYS A 33 15.73 1.10 10.21
CA LYS A 33 14.91 1.07 11.43
C LYS A 33 13.71 1.99 11.20
N ALA A 34 12.69 1.49 10.52
CA ALA A 34 11.40 2.11 10.41
C ALA A 34 10.82 2.24 11.82
N GLN A 35 10.28 3.43 12.14
CA GLN A 35 9.53 3.66 13.34
C GLN A 35 8.33 2.70 13.30
N GLN A 36 8.44 1.60 14.05
CA GLN A 36 7.46 0.52 13.96
C GLN A 36 6.11 1.03 14.45
N PRO A 37 5.02 0.80 13.70
CA PRO A 37 3.69 1.06 14.22
C PRO A 37 3.51 0.29 15.53
N ARG A 38 3.02 0.99 16.56
CA ARG A 38 2.72 0.38 17.86
C ARG A 38 1.62 -0.67 17.73
N ILE A 39 0.69 -0.44 16.80
CA ILE A 39 -0.39 -1.37 16.49
C ILE A 39 0.19 -2.53 15.68
N LYS A 40 0.23 -3.70 16.31
CA LYS A 40 0.51 -4.95 15.62
C LYS A 40 -0.76 -5.44 14.93
N TYR A 41 -0.61 -6.02 13.76
CA TYR A 41 -1.68 -6.66 13.02
C TYR A 41 -1.25 -8.07 12.61
N ASN A 42 -2.22 -8.94 12.34
CA ASN A 42 -1.96 -10.27 11.83
C ASN A 42 -1.93 -10.24 10.30
N GLU A 43 -0.87 -10.80 9.72
CA GLU A 43 -0.75 -11.03 8.28
C GLU A 43 -1.40 -12.38 7.95
N GLU A 44 -2.42 -12.37 7.10
CA GLU A 44 -3.16 -13.57 6.69
C GLU A 44 -3.37 -13.56 5.16
N ILE A 45 -3.48 -14.74 4.56
CA ILE A 45 -3.95 -14.86 3.17
C ILE A 45 -5.47 -14.92 3.21
N LEU A 46 -6.13 -14.06 2.43
CA LEU A 46 -7.57 -14.02 2.40
C LEU A 46 -8.14 -15.32 1.80
N ALA A 47 -8.80 -16.13 2.63
CA ALA A 47 -9.34 -17.43 2.23
C ALA A 47 -10.65 -17.33 1.44
N VAL A 48 -11.42 -16.24 1.61
CA VAL A 48 -12.72 -15.99 0.97
C VAL A 48 -12.78 -14.54 0.54
N LYS A 49 -13.29 -14.27 -0.67
CA LYS A 49 -13.49 -12.90 -1.17
C LYS A 49 -14.24 -12.07 -0.13
N LYS A 50 -13.76 -10.87 0.13
CA LYS A 50 -14.35 -9.92 1.07
C LYS A 50 -14.76 -8.65 0.32
N ASP A 51 -15.43 -7.74 1.02
CA ASP A 51 -15.75 -6.40 0.53
C ASP A 51 -14.49 -5.61 0.11
N GLU A 52 -14.68 -4.40 -0.37
CA GLU A 52 -13.61 -3.49 -0.76
C GLU A 52 -12.70 -3.07 0.41
N CYS A 53 -11.42 -2.87 0.12
CA CYS A 53 -10.47 -2.32 1.06
C CYS A 53 -10.80 -0.84 1.33
N PRO A 54 -11.05 -0.41 2.59
CA PRO A 54 -11.45 0.98 2.88
C PRO A 54 -10.40 2.05 2.55
N ILE A 55 -9.15 1.65 2.29
CA ILE A 55 -8.03 2.55 1.99
C ILE A 55 -7.91 2.80 0.49
N CYS A 56 -7.90 1.73 -0.32
CA CYS A 56 -7.73 1.84 -1.78
C CYS A 56 -9.05 1.74 -2.56
N LEU A 57 -10.15 1.35 -1.91
CA LEU A 57 -11.48 1.15 -2.53
C LEU A 57 -11.47 0.10 -3.65
N GLU A 58 -10.60 -0.90 -3.52
CA GLU A 58 -10.50 -2.04 -4.45
C GLU A 58 -10.98 -3.32 -3.78
N ASP A 59 -11.53 -4.23 -4.58
CA ASP A 59 -12.01 -5.54 -4.13
C ASP A 59 -10.91 -6.39 -3.48
N MET A 60 -11.20 -6.99 -2.33
CA MET A 60 -10.31 -7.95 -1.68
C MET A 60 -10.63 -9.37 -2.14
N ASP A 61 -9.95 -9.84 -3.19
CA ASP A 61 -10.10 -11.20 -3.73
C ASP A 61 -9.32 -12.26 -2.93
N MET A 62 -9.72 -13.53 -3.11
CA MET A 62 -9.04 -14.67 -2.47
C MET A 62 -7.57 -14.75 -2.89
N GLY A 63 -6.70 -15.09 -1.94
CA GLY A 63 -5.25 -15.14 -2.16
C GLY A 63 -4.52 -13.82 -1.92
N ASN A 64 -5.25 -12.70 -1.76
CA ASN A 64 -4.62 -11.44 -1.39
C ASN A 64 -4.04 -11.48 0.03
N LEU A 65 -2.91 -10.79 0.21
CA LEU A 65 -2.31 -10.57 1.52
C LEU A 65 -3.07 -9.48 2.26
N ILE A 66 -3.71 -9.87 3.35
CA ILE A 66 -4.47 -8.97 4.20
C ILE A 66 -3.79 -8.79 5.55
N ALA A 67 -4.09 -7.65 6.15
CA ALA A 67 -3.75 -7.32 7.51
C ALA A 67 -5.03 -7.21 8.33
N ARG A 68 -5.12 -8.00 9.40
CA ARG A 68 -6.21 -7.91 10.39
C ARG A 68 -5.70 -7.20 11.64
N LEU A 69 -6.26 -6.03 11.93
CA LEU A 69 -5.97 -5.27 13.15
C LEU A 69 -6.66 -5.91 14.37
N PRO A 70 -6.26 -5.56 15.61
CA PRO A 70 -6.89 -6.07 16.84
C PRO A 70 -8.39 -5.73 16.95
N CYS A 71 -8.82 -4.65 16.30
CA CYS A 71 -10.22 -4.24 16.15
C CYS A 71 -11.01 -5.05 15.11
N LEU A 72 -10.41 -6.06 14.49
CA LEU A 72 -10.97 -6.93 13.46
C LEU A 72 -11.21 -6.28 12.09
N CYS A 73 -10.84 -5.01 11.91
CA CYS A 73 -10.80 -4.38 10.58
C CYS A 73 -9.74 -5.05 9.70
N ILE A 74 -10.09 -5.29 8.44
CA ILE A 74 -9.26 -5.99 7.46
C ILE A 74 -8.94 -5.03 6.32
N PHE A 75 -7.67 -4.99 5.94
CA PHE A 75 -7.16 -4.17 4.84
C PHE A 75 -6.14 -4.97 4.03
N HIS A 76 -5.80 -4.52 2.83
CA HIS A 76 -4.59 -5.00 2.18
C HIS A 76 -3.36 -4.70 3.03
N LYS A 77 -2.42 -5.65 3.09
CA LYS A 77 -1.17 -5.47 3.81
C LYS A 77 -0.45 -4.18 3.37
N SER A 78 -0.30 -4.00 2.06
CA SER A 78 0.37 -2.81 1.50
C SER A 78 -0.33 -1.50 1.88
N CYS A 79 -1.67 -1.49 1.87
CA CYS A 79 -2.44 -0.31 2.22
C CYS A 79 -2.29 0.07 3.69
N ILE A 80 -2.35 -0.91 4.60
CA ILE A 80 -2.19 -0.62 6.02
C ILE A 80 -0.74 -0.24 6.36
N ASP A 81 0.23 -0.85 5.69
CA ASP A 81 1.64 -0.51 5.88
C ASP A 81 1.88 0.96 5.52
N GLU A 82 1.37 1.42 4.38
CA GLU A 82 1.47 2.82 3.98
C GLU A 82 0.70 3.76 4.93
N TRP A 83 -0.48 3.33 5.39
CA TRP A 83 -1.26 4.10 6.36
C TRP A 83 -0.48 4.35 7.65
N PHE A 84 0.17 3.30 8.18
CA PHE A 84 0.98 3.38 9.39
C PHE A 84 2.27 4.20 9.24
N LEU A 85 2.70 4.52 8.01
CA LEU A 85 3.75 5.52 7.80
C LEU A 85 3.27 6.94 8.13
N ARG A 86 1.96 7.20 8.06
CA ARG A 86 1.36 8.52 8.29
C ARG A 86 0.66 8.63 9.63
N LYS A 87 -0.13 7.62 10.02
CA LYS A 87 -0.95 7.61 11.24
C LYS A 87 -0.94 6.22 11.87
N ASN A 88 -0.67 6.15 13.17
CA ASN A 88 -0.68 4.91 13.96
C ASN A 88 -2.05 4.60 14.57
N THR A 89 -3.15 4.83 13.83
CA THR A 89 -4.52 4.57 14.27
C THR A 89 -5.28 3.79 13.20
N CYS A 90 -6.36 3.10 13.56
CA CYS A 90 -7.15 2.39 12.56
C CYS A 90 -7.92 3.39 11.66
N PRO A 91 -7.96 3.16 10.33
CA PRO A 91 -8.76 3.98 9.41
C PRO A 91 -10.27 3.94 9.69
N CYS A 92 -10.79 2.82 10.20
CA CYS A 92 -12.24 2.62 10.41
C CYS A 92 -12.76 3.20 11.73
N HIS A 93 -11.90 3.39 12.73
CA HIS A 93 -12.27 3.94 14.05
C HIS A 93 -11.11 4.79 14.57
N PRO A 94 -11.08 6.08 14.22
CA PRO A 94 -9.98 6.97 14.56
C PRO A 94 -9.95 7.42 16.04
N ASP A 95 -10.99 7.13 16.82
CA ASP A 95 -11.18 7.58 18.21
C ASP A 95 -10.89 6.50 19.28
N ASP A 96 -10.37 5.32 18.89
CA ASP A 96 -10.00 4.21 19.80
C ASP A 96 -8.50 4.22 20.14
#